data_AF-A0AAV9AE08-F1
#
_entry.id   AF-A0AAV9AE08-F1
#
_cell.length_a   1.000
_cell.length_b   1.000
_cell.length_c   1.000
_cell.angle_alpha   90.00
_cell.angle_beta   90.00
_cell.angle_gamma   90.00
#
_symmetry.space_group_name_H-M   'P 1'
#
loop_
_entity.id
_entity.type
_entity.pdbx_description
1 polymer ?
#
loop_
_entity_poly.entity_id
_entity_poly.type
_entity_poly.pdbx_seq_one_letter_code
_entity_poly.pdbx_strand_id
1 'polypeptide(L)'
;MRRPRKKAPPPPSPSPTASDSPPQAKAVPEAPKRTRRPKAPRPHVEPEVFRDKRNLEDLWKMAFPVGTEWDQLDDVYNVKWDFTNLENAFEEGGELHEKKVYLFGCTEPQLVTWKDEQKVMCIPVVVAVVSPFPPSDKVGVKSIQREKEEIIPMKKMKMAWAPYIPEENRAALKHLKIERIKEYEYCLPYFYQPLKEDELEQDTIVTIVYPMEPPVICEFDWELDDLEEFIGDLINDEVLPEDQKNAFKEFVKEQVRESKKKQREAKEARKKAIEEMDEATKTALENMRFYKFYPVQTPDTPDISNVKVPFINRYYGKAHMVL
;
A
#
# COMPACT_ATOMS: atom_id res chain seq x y z
N MET A 1 13.72 -3.17 55.00
CA MET A 1 13.62 -1.92 55.80
C MET A 1 13.85 -0.73 54.89
N ARG A 2 12.82 0.11 54.68
CA ARG A 2 12.85 1.34 53.89
C ARG A 2 13.61 2.43 54.65
N ARG A 3 14.49 3.19 53.98
CA ARG A 3 14.99 4.48 54.47
C ARG A 3 14.53 5.60 53.53
N PRO A 4 13.99 6.73 54.04
CA PRO A 4 13.28 7.71 53.23
C PRO A 4 14.21 8.81 52.68
N ARG A 5 13.98 9.22 51.42
CA ARG A 5 14.53 10.45 50.83
C ARG A 5 13.75 11.66 51.36
N LYS A 6 14.43 12.62 52.00
CA LYS A 6 13.87 13.92 52.40
C LYS A 6 13.97 14.92 51.24
N LYS A 7 12.88 15.67 51.02
CA LYS A 7 12.68 16.72 50.01
C LYS A 7 13.51 17.98 50.29
N ALA A 8 13.84 18.70 49.21
CA ALA A 8 14.58 19.97 49.18
C ALA A 8 13.75 21.18 49.67
N PRO A 9 14.41 22.28 50.13
CA PRO A 9 13.79 23.59 50.29
C PRO A 9 14.12 24.57 49.12
N PRO A 10 13.32 25.64 48.94
CA PRO A 10 13.22 26.43 47.70
C PRO A 10 14.18 27.64 47.64
N PRO A 11 14.37 28.28 46.46
CA PRO A 11 15.12 29.52 46.34
C PRO A 11 14.29 30.75 46.76
N PRO A 12 14.91 31.80 47.33
CA PRO A 12 14.20 33.04 47.70
C PRO A 12 14.22 34.11 46.59
N SER A 13 13.15 34.89 46.53
CA SER A 13 13.00 36.26 45.96
C SER A 13 11.84 36.92 46.74
N PRO A 14 11.58 38.26 46.77
CA PRO A 14 12.15 39.39 45.99
C PRO A 14 12.37 40.76 46.76
N SER A 15 13.10 41.72 46.11
CA SER A 15 13.00 43.23 46.08
C SER A 15 13.03 44.08 47.40
N PRO A 16 13.12 45.46 47.44
CA PRO A 16 12.99 46.51 46.40
C PRO A 16 13.84 47.84 46.53
N THR A 17 13.60 48.79 45.58
CA THR A 17 13.65 50.29 45.65
C THR A 17 15.00 51.05 45.73
N ALA A 18 15.26 52.23 45.15
CA ALA A 18 14.54 53.21 44.31
C ALA A 18 15.52 54.31 43.78
N SER A 19 15.01 55.16 42.86
CA SER A 19 15.32 56.60 42.61
C SER A 19 16.04 57.03 41.30
N ASP A 20 15.22 57.69 40.47
CA ASP A 20 15.36 58.98 39.74
C ASP A 20 16.56 59.36 38.84
N SER A 21 16.16 59.88 37.66
CA SER A 21 16.89 60.46 36.51
C SER A 21 17.64 61.79 36.84
N PRO A 22 18.30 62.53 35.89
CA PRO A 22 18.71 62.28 34.48
C PRO A 22 20.21 62.64 34.19
N PRO A 23 20.73 62.60 32.94
CA PRO A 23 21.23 63.88 32.38
C PRO A 23 21.11 64.07 30.84
N GLN A 24 21.34 65.34 30.49
CA GLN A 24 21.21 66.06 29.22
C GLN A 24 22.16 65.66 28.07
N ALA A 25 21.71 66.07 26.88
CA ALA A 25 22.29 66.03 25.54
C ALA A 25 23.77 66.45 25.39
N LYS A 26 24.47 65.78 24.46
CA LYS A 26 25.51 66.38 23.61
C LYS A 26 25.42 65.83 22.17
N ALA A 27 25.61 66.76 21.23
CA ALA A 27 25.37 66.67 19.80
C ALA A 27 26.42 65.84 19.02
N VAL A 28 25.97 65.26 17.90
CA VAL A 28 26.80 64.62 16.85
C VAL A 28 26.65 65.45 15.57
N PRO A 29 27.73 65.75 14.82
CA PRO A 29 27.69 66.70 13.71
C PRO A 29 27.10 66.10 12.42
N GLU A 30 26.50 66.98 11.63
CA GLU A 30 25.76 66.74 10.39
C GLU A 30 26.69 66.50 9.18
N ALA A 31 26.34 65.56 8.30
CA ALA A 31 26.98 65.31 7.00
C ALA A 31 25.90 65.25 5.88
N PRO A 32 26.24 65.59 4.62
CA PRO A 32 25.39 66.38 3.74
C PRO A 32 24.32 65.60 2.97
N LYS A 33 23.25 66.32 2.61
CA LYS A 33 22.10 65.87 1.81
C LYS A 33 22.53 65.26 0.46
N ARG A 34 22.21 63.98 0.24
CA ARG A 34 22.37 63.29 -1.04
C ARG A 34 21.02 63.19 -1.75
N THR A 35 20.98 63.66 -2.99
CA THR A 35 19.83 63.75 -3.89
C THR A 35 19.20 62.38 -4.19
N ARG A 36 17.86 62.30 -4.18
CA ARG A 36 17.09 61.09 -4.55
C ARG A 36 17.27 60.79 -6.04
N ARG A 37 17.80 59.60 -6.36
CA ARG A 37 17.66 58.99 -7.70
C ARG A 37 16.25 58.39 -7.86
N PRO A 38 15.61 58.47 -9.04
CA PRO A 38 14.33 57.82 -9.27
C PRO A 38 14.48 56.29 -9.22
N LYS A 39 13.56 55.63 -8.52
CA LYS A 39 13.47 54.17 -8.42
C LYS A 39 13.01 53.62 -9.78
N ALA A 40 13.74 52.63 -10.31
CA ALA A 40 13.26 51.82 -11.43
C ALA A 40 11.94 51.11 -11.06
N PRO A 41 11.03 50.87 -12.02
CA PRO A 41 9.80 50.14 -11.74
C PRO A 41 10.14 48.71 -11.32
N ARG A 42 9.49 48.23 -10.25
CA ARG A 42 9.59 46.83 -9.85
C ARG A 42 8.95 45.98 -10.95
N PRO A 43 9.56 44.86 -11.37
CA PRO A 43 8.87 43.92 -12.26
C PRO A 43 7.55 43.51 -11.62
N HIS A 44 6.50 43.48 -12.41
CA HIS A 44 5.18 43.02 -12.01
C HIS A 44 5.31 41.52 -11.69
N VAL A 45 5.38 41.20 -10.39
CA VAL A 45 5.21 39.83 -9.92
C VAL A 45 3.72 39.58 -10.04
N GLU A 46 3.32 38.78 -11.03
CA GLU A 46 1.97 38.22 -11.04
C GLU A 46 1.75 37.53 -9.69
N PRO A 47 0.67 37.85 -8.96
CA PRO A 47 0.42 37.18 -7.70
C PRO A 47 0.31 35.68 -7.99
N GLU A 48 1.20 34.89 -7.41
CA GLU A 48 1.00 33.45 -7.27
C GLU A 48 -0.36 33.29 -6.59
N VAL A 49 -1.37 32.92 -7.40
CA VAL A 49 -2.66 32.51 -6.89
C VAL A 49 -2.39 31.22 -6.14
N PHE A 50 -2.17 31.33 -4.83
CA PHE A 50 -2.31 30.21 -3.92
C PHE A 50 -3.74 29.72 -4.10
N ARG A 51 -3.92 28.70 -4.94
CA ARG A 51 -5.19 28.00 -5.02
C ARG A 51 -5.42 27.42 -3.63
N ASP A 52 -6.56 27.75 -3.05
CA ASP A 52 -7.01 27.09 -1.84
C ASP A 52 -6.93 25.58 -2.07
N LYS A 53 -6.30 24.90 -1.12
CA LYS A 53 -6.08 23.46 -1.18
C LYS A 53 -7.41 22.75 -1.39
N ARG A 54 -7.49 21.89 -2.39
CA ARG A 54 -8.75 21.19 -2.70
C ARG A 54 -9.06 20.20 -1.58
N ASN A 55 -10.34 20.04 -1.25
CA ASN A 55 -10.80 19.23 -0.11
C ASN A 55 -10.25 17.79 -0.12
N LEU A 56 -9.94 17.25 -1.32
CA LEU A 56 -9.47 15.89 -1.54
C LEU A 56 -8.08 15.79 -2.19
N GLU A 57 -7.32 16.88 -2.26
CA GLU A 57 -6.06 16.96 -3.03
C GLU A 57 -5.01 15.89 -2.63
N ASP A 58 -5.03 15.47 -1.37
CA ASP A 58 -4.09 14.48 -0.82
C ASP A 58 -4.76 13.14 -0.50
N LEU A 59 -5.97 12.89 -0.99
CA LEU A 59 -6.69 11.65 -0.73
C LEU A 59 -5.85 10.41 -1.10
N TRP A 60 -5.12 10.49 -2.21
CA TRP A 60 -4.22 9.41 -2.65
C TRP A 60 -3.02 9.21 -1.71
N LYS A 61 -2.50 10.27 -1.07
CA LYS A 61 -1.40 10.16 -0.11
C LYS A 61 -1.86 9.55 1.22
N MET A 62 -3.14 9.69 1.53
CA MET A 62 -3.78 9.12 2.71
C MET A 62 -4.21 7.67 2.49
N ALA A 63 -4.44 7.27 1.24
CA ALA A 63 -4.65 5.89 0.88
C ALA A 63 -3.35 5.12 1.16
N PHE A 64 -3.37 4.28 2.19
CA PHE A 64 -2.19 3.58 2.67
C PHE A 64 -1.61 2.71 1.53
N PRO A 65 -0.35 2.90 1.11
CA PRO A 65 0.27 2.16 0.02
C PRO A 65 0.63 0.75 0.50
N VAL A 66 -0.29 -0.20 0.29
CA VAL A 66 -0.06 -1.62 0.58
C VAL A 66 0.73 -2.22 -0.57
N GLY A 67 1.85 -2.89 -0.28
CA GLY A 67 2.66 -3.56 -1.30
C GLY A 67 3.72 -2.68 -1.98
N THR A 68 4.14 -1.57 -1.34
CA THR A 68 5.17 -0.66 -1.85
C THR A 68 6.53 -0.90 -1.19
N GLU A 69 7.58 -0.99 -2.00
CA GLU A 69 8.96 -1.14 -1.54
C GLU A 69 9.42 0.09 -0.74
N TRP A 70 10.04 -0.13 0.42
CA TRP A 70 10.36 0.94 1.38
C TRP A 70 11.35 1.97 0.82
N ASP A 71 12.35 1.51 0.08
CA ASP A 71 13.36 2.34 -0.57
C ASP A 71 12.79 3.19 -1.72
N GLN A 72 11.63 2.80 -2.26
CA GLN A 72 10.96 3.49 -3.37
C GLN A 72 9.82 4.41 -2.91
N LEU A 73 9.35 4.27 -1.67
CA LEU A 73 8.23 5.05 -1.15
C LEU A 73 8.51 6.56 -1.13
N ASP A 74 9.72 6.97 -0.74
CA ASP A 74 10.11 8.40 -0.75
C ASP A 74 10.16 8.94 -2.18
N ASP A 75 10.58 8.13 -3.15
CA ASP A 75 10.63 8.49 -4.56
C ASP A 75 9.26 8.68 -5.20
N VAL A 76 8.25 7.94 -4.75
CA VAL A 76 6.85 8.13 -5.17
C VAL A 76 6.38 9.54 -4.81
N TYR A 77 6.76 10.05 -3.64
CA TYR A 77 6.38 11.38 -3.17
C TYR A 77 7.23 12.53 -3.76
N ASN A 78 8.36 12.20 -4.41
CA ASN A 78 9.19 13.19 -5.10
C ASN A 78 8.56 13.69 -6.42
N VAL A 79 7.55 12.99 -6.93
CA VAL A 79 6.80 13.38 -8.13
C VAL A 79 5.47 14.00 -7.73
N LYS A 80 5.10 15.10 -8.38
CA LYS A 80 3.84 15.81 -8.13
C LYS A 80 2.69 15.16 -8.93
N TRP A 81 2.27 13.99 -8.47
CA TRP A 81 1.15 13.26 -9.06
C TRP A 81 -0.16 14.03 -8.91
N ASP A 82 -0.92 14.09 -10.00
CA ASP A 82 -2.24 14.71 -10.05
C ASP A 82 -3.33 13.65 -9.96
N PHE A 83 -4.19 13.72 -8.95
CA PHE A 83 -5.35 12.85 -8.77
C PHE A 83 -6.68 13.62 -8.83
N THR A 84 -6.71 14.73 -9.58
CA THR A 84 -7.95 15.48 -9.90
C THR A 84 -9.07 14.58 -10.39
N ASN A 85 -8.78 13.52 -11.16
CA ASN A 85 -9.76 12.53 -11.60
C ASN A 85 -10.42 11.77 -10.44
N LEU A 86 -9.66 11.40 -9.40
CA LEU A 86 -10.17 10.76 -8.19
C LEU A 86 -11.07 11.71 -7.41
N GLU A 87 -10.66 12.98 -7.29
CA GLU A 87 -11.46 14.00 -6.59
C GLU A 87 -12.78 14.25 -7.32
N ASN A 88 -12.72 14.47 -8.64
CA ASN A 88 -13.90 14.68 -9.49
C ASN A 88 -14.85 13.48 -9.48
N ALA A 89 -14.35 12.27 -9.23
CA ALA A 89 -15.21 11.09 -9.11
C ALA A 89 -16.14 11.18 -7.89
N PHE A 90 -15.78 11.89 -6.83
CA PHE A 90 -16.63 12.10 -5.66
C PHE A 90 -17.53 13.34 -5.76
N GLU A 91 -17.23 14.27 -6.67
CA GLU A 91 -18.04 15.48 -6.91
C GLU A 91 -19.36 15.18 -7.64
N GLU A 92 -20.29 16.13 -7.67
CA GLU A 92 -21.61 15.97 -8.31
C GLU A 92 -21.49 15.53 -9.77
N GLY A 93 -22.17 14.42 -10.12
CA GLY A 93 -22.07 13.79 -11.44
C GLY A 93 -20.88 12.84 -11.62
N GLY A 94 -20.01 12.72 -10.62
CA GLY A 94 -18.88 11.78 -10.60
C GLY A 94 -19.28 10.33 -10.33
N GLU A 95 -18.43 9.40 -10.76
CA GLU A 95 -18.68 7.96 -10.70
C GLU A 95 -18.78 7.37 -9.28
N LEU A 96 -18.25 8.07 -8.29
CA LEU A 96 -18.25 7.68 -6.88
C LEU A 96 -19.17 8.58 -6.03
N HIS A 97 -19.84 9.55 -6.65
CA HIS A 97 -20.74 10.47 -5.96
C HIS A 97 -21.87 9.73 -5.24
N GLU A 98 -22.15 10.12 -3.99
CA GLU A 98 -23.16 9.50 -3.09
C GLU A 98 -22.99 7.99 -2.84
N LYS A 99 -21.90 7.37 -3.31
CA LYS A 99 -21.63 5.95 -3.09
C LYS A 99 -20.83 5.77 -1.79
N LYS A 100 -21.04 4.62 -1.14
CA LYS A 100 -20.19 4.19 -0.04
C LYS A 100 -18.93 3.52 -0.61
N VAL A 101 -17.78 4.15 -0.38
CA VAL A 101 -16.51 3.78 -1.01
C VAL A 101 -15.42 3.53 0.03
N TYR A 102 -14.63 2.47 -0.19
CA TYR A 102 -13.41 2.16 0.57
C TYR A 102 -12.21 2.26 -0.35
N LEU A 103 -11.15 2.95 0.11
CA LEU A 103 -9.95 3.23 -0.69
C LEU A 103 -8.72 2.55 -0.10
N PHE A 104 -7.87 2.00 -0.95
CA PHE A 104 -6.51 1.65 -0.60
C PHE A 104 -5.54 2.09 -1.69
N GLY A 105 -4.31 2.40 -1.28
CA GLY A 105 -3.23 2.76 -2.19
C GLY A 105 -2.38 1.54 -2.49
N CYS A 106 -1.77 1.52 -3.66
CA CYS A 106 -0.67 0.64 -4.01
C CYS A 106 0.28 1.38 -4.96
N THR A 107 1.41 0.76 -5.29
CA THR A 107 2.33 1.26 -6.31
C THR A 107 2.60 0.21 -7.36
N GLU A 108 2.75 0.65 -8.60
CA GLU A 108 3.10 -0.23 -9.72
C GLU A 108 4.44 0.19 -10.30
N PRO A 109 5.50 -0.63 -10.16
CA PRO A 109 6.78 -0.34 -10.79
C PRO A 109 6.65 -0.50 -12.29
N GLN A 110 6.96 0.56 -13.04
CA GLN A 110 6.88 0.60 -14.49
C GLN A 110 8.16 1.19 -15.08
N LEU A 111 8.60 0.63 -16.21
CA LEU A 111 9.64 1.22 -17.03
C LEU A 111 9.01 2.35 -17.85
N VAL A 112 9.30 3.60 -17.48
CA VAL A 112 8.77 4.79 -18.14
C VAL A 112 9.89 5.61 -18.75
N THR A 113 9.57 6.36 -19.81
CA THR A 113 10.50 7.35 -20.35
C THR A 113 10.23 8.67 -19.68
N TRP A 114 11.24 9.21 -18.99
CA TRP A 114 11.15 10.47 -18.26
C TRP A 114 12.39 11.31 -18.52
N LYS A 115 12.21 12.54 -19.05
CA LYS A 115 13.31 13.45 -19.41
C LYS A 115 14.35 12.79 -20.33
N ASP A 116 13.87 12.09 -21.37
CA ASP A 116 14.67 11.35 -22.36
C ASP A 116 15.50 10.17 -21.80
N GLU A 117 15.25 9.78 -20.54
CA GLU A 117 15.87 8.61 -19.92
C GLU A 117 14.82 7.53 -19.62
N GLN A 118 15.17 6.26 -19.80
CA GLN A 118 14.35 5.16 -19.32
C GLN A 118 14.62 4.94 -17.83
N LYS A 119 13.59 5.08 -17.01
CA LYS A 119 13.67 4.91 -15.55
C LYS A 119 12.57 3.97 -15.07
N VAL A 120 12.91 3.07 -14.16
CA VAL A 120 11.90 2.33 -13.39
C VAL A 120 11.34 3.26 -12.32
N MET A 121 10.03 3.48 -12.35
CA MET A 121 9.33 4.35 -11.41
C MET A 121 8.11 3.63 -10.84
N CYS A 122 7.92 3.74 -9.52
CA CYS A 122 6.67 3.37 -8.88
C CYS A 122 5.60 4.42 -9.14
N ILE A 123 4.59 4.04 -9.91
CA ILE A 123 3.42 4.87 -10.15
C ILE A 123 2.44 4.63 -8.99
N PRO A 124 2.02 5.65 -8.23
CA PRO A 124 0.99 5.48 -7.22
C PRO A 124 -0.35 5.19 -7.90
N VAL A 125 -1.10 4.26 -7.32
CA VAL A 125 -2.43 3.87 -7.80
C VAL A 125 -3.37 3.86 -6.61
N VAL A 126 -4.59 4.36 -6.81
CA VAL A 126 -5.66 4.29 -5.81
C VAL A 126 -6.74 3.36 -6.31
N VAL A 127 -7.08 2.36 -5.50
CA VAL A 127 -8.21 1.47 -5.77
C VAL A 127 -9.39 1.87 -4.91
N ALA A 128 -10.53 2.09 -5.55
CA ALA A 128 -11.79 2.39 -4.90
C ALA A 128 -12.76 1.23 -5.02
N VAL A 129 -13.31 0.82 -3.87
CA VAL A 129 -14.26 -0.29 -3.73
C VAL A 129 -15.61 0.28 -3.33
N VAL A 130 -16.57 0.24 -4.25
CA VAL A 130 -17.96 0.60 -3.96
C VAL A 130 -18.65 -0.59 -3.31
N SER A 131 -19.02 -0.45 -2.03
CA SER A 131 -19.64 -1.52 -1.25
C SER A 131 -20.45 -0.96 -0.08
N PRO A 132 -21.59 -1.58 0.31
CA PRO A 132 -22.31 -1.20 1.51
C PRO A 132 -21.55 -1.53 2.82
N PHE A 133 -20.56 -2.42 2.80
CA PHE A 133 -19.75 -2.83 3.95
C PHE A 133 -18.25 -2.83 3.61
N PRO A 134 -17.35 -2.69 4.60
CA PRO A 134 -15.92 -2.68 4.34
C PRO A 134 -15.49 -3.99 3.66
N PRO A 135 -14.49 -3.94 2.75
CA PRO A 135 -13.84 -5.15 2.27
C PRO A 135 -13.19 -5.92 3.43
N SER A 136 -12.55 -7.06 3.13
CA SER A 136 -11.98 -7.93 4.17
C SER A 136 -11.13 -7.17 5.18
N ASP A 137 -11.18 -7.60 6.44
CA ASP A 137 -10.33 -7.13 7.53
C ASP A 137 -9.02 -7.93 7.61
N LYS A 138 -8.63 -8.57 6.51
CA LYS A 138 -7.42 -9.41 6.39
C LYS A 138 -6.54 -8.87 5.27
N VAL A 139 -5.27 -9.27 5.30
CA VAL A 139 -4.27 -9.00 4.26
C VAL A 139 -3.56 -10.31 3.93
N GLY A 140 -3.25 -10.51 2.65
CA GLY A 140 -2.33 -11.57 2.22
C GLY A 140 -0.91 -11.07 2.41
N VAL A 141 -0.04 -11.85 3.05
CA VAL A 141 1.38 -11.52 3.21
C VAL A 141 2.20 -12.49 2.37
N LYS A 142 2.86 -11.98 1.33
CA LYS A 142 3.72 -12.75 0.42
C LYS A 142 5.15 -12.20 0.49
N SER A 143 6.00 -12.84 1.30
CA SER A 143 7.42 -12.51 1.35
C SER A 143 8.19 -13.40 0.37
N ILE A 144 9.15 -12.84 -0.37
CA ILE A 144 10.04 -13.60 -1.28
C ILE A 144 10.77 -14.75 -0.55
N GLN A 145 10.97 -14.61 0.76
CA GLN A 145 11.64 -15.60 1.61
C GLN A 145 10.67 -16.63 2.22
N ARG A 146 9.35 -16.47 2.05
CA ARG A 146 8.34 -17.37 2.61
C ARG A 146 7.70 -18.19 1.50
N GLU A 147 7.76 -19.51 1.67
CA GLU A 147 7.22 -20.51 0.74
C GLU A 147 5.69 -20.42 0.57
N LYS A 148 4.97 -19.92 1.59
CA LYS A 148 3.50 -19.87 1.60
C LYS A 148 2.99 -18.48 1.96
N GLU A 149 2.03 -18.01 1.18
CA GLU A 149 1.28 -16.81 1.47
C GLU A 149 0.39 -17.02 2.71
N GLU A 150 0.42 -16.07 3.64
CA GLU A 150 -0.35 -16.14 4.88
C GLU A 150 -1.45 -15.07 4.86
N ILE A 151 -2.70 -15.47 5.14
CA ILE A 151 -3.81 -14.52 5.33
C ILE A 151 -3.87 -14.09 6.80
N ILE A 152 -3.47 -12.85 7.07
CA ILE A 152 -3.35 -12.31 8.43
C ILE A 152 -4.46 -11.27 8.69
N PRO A 153 -5.17 -11.32 9.83
CA PRO A 153 -6.08 -10.25 10.22
C PRO A 153 -5.35 -8.92 10.38
N MET A 154 -5.86 -7.86 9.74
CA MET A 154 -5.33 -6.48 9.80
C MET A 154 -5.10 -6.02 11.24
N LYS A 155 -5.99 -6.41 12.17
CA LYS A 155 -5.86 -6.10 13.60
C LYS A 155 -4.54 -6.59 14.21
N LYS A 156 -4.03 -7.76 13.81
CA LYS A 156 -2.73 -8.29 14.28
C LYS A 156 -1.57 -7.40 13.82
N MET A 157 -1.69 -6.84 12.61
CA MET A 157 -0.75 -5.89 12.01
C MET A 157 -0.96 -4.44 12.47
N LYS A 158 -1.87 -4.21 13.43
CA LYS A 158 -2.32 -2.88 13.86
C LYS A 158 -2.78 -2.01 12.68
N MET A 159 -3.44 -2.64 11.71
CA MET A 159 -4.09 -2.02 10.56
C MET A 159 -5.60 -2.03 10.76
N ALA A 160 -6.26 -1.03 10.22
CA ALA A 160 -7.71 -0.96 10.09
C ALA A 160 -8.05 -0.07 8.89
N TRP A 161 -9.23 -0.23 8.31
CA TRP A 161 -9.79 0.76 7.41
C TRP A 161 -9.94 2.08 8.19
N ALA A 162 -9.24 3.13 7.74
CA ALA A 162 -9.28 4.44 8.39
C ALA A 162 -10.32 5.32 7.68
N PRO A 163 -11.27 5.94 8.40
CA PRO A 163 -11.99 7.09 7.87
C PRO A 163 -11.03 8.29 7.75
N TYR A 164 -11.32 9.21 6.83
CA TYR A 164 -10.51 10.41 6.58
C TYR A 164 -10.12 11.16 7.87
N ILE A 165 -8.83 11.56 7.96
CA ILE A 165 -8.30 12.37 9.05
C ILE A 165 -7.78 13.70 8.45
N PRO A 166 -8.26 14.88 8.91
CA PRO A 166 -7.81 16.18 8.43
C PRO A 166 -6.30 16.43 8.59
N GLU A 167 -5.79 17.32 7.74
CA GLU A 167 -4.39 17.68 7.50
C GLU A 167 -3.52 17.90 8.75
N GLU A 168 -4.13 18.37 9.84
CA GLU A 168 -3.47 18.74 11.09
C GLU A 168 -2.83 17.54 11.82
N ASN A 169 -3.20 16.30 11.47
CA ASN A 169 -2.72 15.06 12.12
C ASN A 169 -1.71 14.24 11.30
N ARG A 170 -1.21 14.75 10.17
CA ARG A 170 -0.26 14.01 9.29
C ARG A 170 1.12 13.75 9.90
N ALA A 171 1.49 14.44 10.98
CA ALA A 171 2.73 14.17 11.72
C ALA A 171 2.77 12.74 12.31
N ALA A 172 1.61 12.11 12.52
CA ALA A 172 1.53 10.75 13.06
C ALA A 172 2.05 9.65 12.12
N LEU A 173 2.10 9.90 10.81
CA LEU A 173 2.64 8.95 9.81
C LEU A 173 4.18 9.02 9.69
N LYS A 174 4.81 10.12 10.14
CA LYS A 174 6.28 10.30 10.11
C LYS A 174 7.03 9.47 11.16
N HIS A 175 6.32 8.75 12.03
CA HIS A 175 6.89 8.01 13.15
C HIS A 175 6.52 6.51 13.15
N LEU A 176 6.27 5.93 11.97
CA LEU A 176 6.25 4.48 11.83
C LEU A 176 7.70 3.98 11.90
N LYS A 177 8.01 3.11 12.87
CA LYS A 177 9.32 2.48 12.98
C LYS A 177 9.61 1.68 11.70
N ILE A 178 10.84 1.73 11.19
CA ILE A 178 11.28 1.05 9.96
C ILE A 178 10.84 -0.43 9.92
N GLU A 179 10.94 -1.14 11.04
CA GLU A 179 10.49 -2.53 11.20
C GLU A 179 9.01 -2.72 10.86
N ARG A 180 8.16 -1.79 11.30
CA ARG A 180 6.73 -1.82 11.04
C ARG A 180 6.41 -1.45 9.58
N ILE A 181 7.26 -0.69 8.89
CA ILE A 181 7.06 -0.38 7.47
C ILE A 181 7.43 -1.58 6.59
N LYS A 182 8.49 -2.32 6.92
CA LYS A 182 8.87 -3.57 6.24
C LYS A 182 7.78 -4.65 6.31
N GLU A 183 6.98 -4.65 7.37
CA GLU A 183 5.80 -5.51 7.48
C GLU A 183 4.73 -5.21 6.42
N TYR A 184 4.73 -4.01 5.82
CA TYR A 184 3.72 -3.55 4.85
C TYR A 184 4.16 -3.66 3.39
N GLU A 185 5.47 -3.77 3.14
CA GLU A 185 6.06 -3.99 1.81
C GLU A 185 5.52 -5.26 1.13
N TYR A 186 5.23 -6.30 1.93
CA TYR A 186 4.78 -7.61 1.43
C TYR A 186 3.30 -7.89 1.68
N CYS A 187 2.53 -6.89 2.10
CA CYS A 187 1.09 -7.03 2.28
C CYS A 187 0.37 -6.77 0.96
N LEU A 188 -0.74 -7.48 0.71
CA LEU A 188 -1.74 -7.17 -0.30
C LEU A 188 -3.12 -7.15 0.37
N PRO A 189 -4.00 -6.18 0.08
CA PRO A 189 -5.37 -6.22 0.59
C PRO A 189 -6.02 -7.52 0.14
N TYR A 190 -6.53 -8.28 1.12
CA TYR A 190 -7.21 -9.53 0.85
C TYR A 190 -8.69 -9.24 0.58
N PHE A 191 -9.26 -9.95 -0.38
CA PHE A 191 -10.69 -9.93 -0.65
C PHE A 191 -11.15 -11.36 -0.81
N TYR A 192 -11.97 -11.82 0.13
CA TYR A 192 -12.64 -13.10 0.02
C TYR A 192 -13.98 -12.91 -0.68
N GLN A 193 -14.07 -13.41 -1.90
CA GLN A 193 -15.29 -13.38 -2.70
C GLN A 193 -15.89 -14.79 -2.81
N PRO A 194 -16.72 -15.23 -1.86
CA PRO A 194 -17.24 -16.60 -1.85
C PRO A 194 -18.14 -16.91 -3.05
N LEU A 195 -18.70 -15.90 -3.72
CA LEU A 195 -19.50 -16.09 -4.93
C LEU A 195 -18.68 -16.47 -6.17
N LYS A 196 -17.35 -16.30 -6.11
CA LYS A 196 -16.43 -16.74 -7.16
C LYS A 196 -15.72 -18.00 -6.68
N GLU A 197 -15.40 -18.88 -7.63
CA GLU A 197 -14.47 -19.96 -7.36
C GLU A 197 -13.08 -19.35 -7.12
N ASP A 198 -12.46 -19.76 -6.02
CA ASP A 198 -11.07 -19.37 -5.74
C ASP A 198 -10.16 -20.12 -6.71
N GLU A 199 -9.14 -19.45 -7.28
CA GLU A 199 -8.13 -20.12 -8.13
C GLU A 199 -7.48 -21.29 -7.38
N LEU A 200 -7.34 -21.19 -6.05
CA LEU A 200 -6.85 -22.28 -5.19
C LEU A 200 -7.76 -23.52 -5.18
N GLU A 201 -9.06 -23.37 -5.49
CA GLU A 201 -9.99 -24.50 -5.62
C GLU A 201 -9.85 -25.25 -6.96
N GLN A 202 -9.18 -24.64 -7.93
CA GLN A 202 -8.93 -25.18 -9.27
C GLN A 202 -7.46 -25.53 -9.51
N ASP A 203 -6.54 -25.12 -8.63
CA ASP A 203 -5.11 -25.31 -8.78
C ASP A 203 -4.73 -26.81 -8.73
N THR A 204 -4.26 -27.37 -9.83
CA THR A 204 -3.87 -28.78 -9.93
C THR A 204 -2.39 -28.99 -9.63
N ILE A 205 -1.65 -27.90 -9.45
CA ILE A 205 -0.22 -27.89 -9.26
C ILE A 205 0.12 -28.00 -7.78
N VAL A 206 1.06 -28.89 -7.47
CA VAL A 206 1.62 -29.03 -6.14
C VAL A 206 3.10 -28.71 -6.19
N THR A 207 3.51 -27.71 -5.42
CA THR A 207 4.92 -27.52 -5.11
C THR A 207 5.38 -28.65 -4.19
N ILE A 208 6.27 -29.49 -4.71
CA ILE A 208 6.91 -30.60 -4.01
C ILE A 208 8.25 -30.10 -3.47
N VAL A 209 8.43 -30.20 -2.16
CA VAL A 209 9.70 -29.99 -1.48
C VAL A 209 10.12 -31.31 -0.84
N TYR A 210 10.89 -32.10 -1.58
CA TYR A 210 11.29 -33.42 -1.14
C TYR A 210 12.55 -33.32 -0.26
N PRO A 211 12.52 -33.87 0.97
CA PRO A 211 13.57 -33.67 1.98
C PRO A 211 14.76 -34.60 1.73
N MET A 212 15.61 -34.23 0.77
CA MET A 212 16.94 -34.81 0.55
C MET A 212 18.00 -33.70 0.50
N GLU A 213 19.27 -34.05 0.37
CA GLU A 213 20.37 -33.07 0.32
C GLU A 213 21.16 -33.18 -0.99
N PRO A 214 21.10 -32.16 -1.88
CA PRO A 214 20.25 -30.97 -1.81
C PRO A 214 18.75 -31.30 -2.01
N PRO A 215 17.80 -30.50 -1.46
CA PRO A 215 16.38 -30.79 -1.58
C PRO A 215 15.90 -30.66 -3.02
N VAL A 216 15.00 -31.56 -3.43
CA VAL A 216 14.34 -31.44 -4.74
C VAL A 216 13.12 -30.55 -4.57
N ILE A 217 13.11 -29.44 -5.32
CA ILE A 217 12.02 -28.48 -5.37
C ILE A 217 11.49 -28.47 -6.79
N CYS A 218 10.24 -28.91 -6.98
CA CYS A 218 9.61 -29.00 -8.29
C CYS A 218 8.10 -28.78 -8.17
N GLU A 219 7.45 -28.53 -9.30
CA GLU A 219 6.00 -28.42 -9.40
C GLU A 219 5.47 -29.65 -10.13
N PHE A 220 4.39 -30.24 -9.61
CA PHE A 220 3.74 -31.40 -10.21
C PHE A 220 2.25 -31.11 -10.38
N ASP A 221 1.76 -31.16 -11.61
CA ASP A 221 0.36 -31.01 -11.96
C ASP A 221 -0.32 -32.39 -12.06
N TRP A 222 -1.20 -32.73 -11.12
CA TRP A 222 -1.83 -34.06 -11.15
C TRP A 222 -2.88 -34.26 -12.26
N GLU A 223 -3.27 -33.22 -12.99
CA GLU A 223 -4.16 -33.31 -14.15
C GLU A 223 -3.41 -33.35 -15.47
N LEU A 224 -2.29 -32.62 -15.57
CA LEU A 224 -1.53 -32.49 -16.81
C LEU A 224 -0.29 -33.39 -16.87
N ASP A 225 0.32 -33.73 -15.74
CA ASP A 225 1.55 -34.51 -15.69
C ASP A 225 1.28 -36.00 -15.47
N ASP A 226 1.99 -36.85 -16.22
CA ASP A 226 2.10 -38.26 -15.89
C ASP A 226 3.18 -38.47 -14.82
N LEU A 227 2.81 -39.12 -13.71
CA LEU A 227 3.71 -39.29 -12.57
C LEU A 227 4.95 -40.13 -12.88
N GLU A 228 4.87 -41.11 -13.79
CA GLU A 228 6.04 -41.92 -14.14
C GLU A 228 6.97 -41.17 -15.08
N GLU A 229 6.42 -40.47 -16.07
CA GLU A 229 7.19 -39.61 -16.98
C GLU A 229 7.90 -38.50 -16.21
N PHE A 230 7.16 -37.76 -15.36
CA PHE A 230 7.69 -36.70 -14.51
C PHE A 230 8.88 -37.16 -13.65
N ILE A 231 8.75 -38.31 -12.99
CA ILE A 231 9.83 -38.87 -12.16
C ILE A 231 10.99 -39.36 -13.03
N GLY A 232 10.69 -39.91 -14.21
CA GLY A 232 11.69 -40.32 -15.19
C GLY A 232 12.56 -39.14 -15.63
N ASP A 233 11.95 -38.00 -15.94
CA ASP A 233 12.65 -36.78 -16.34
C ASP A 233 13.55 -36.25 -15.23
N LEU A 234 13.07 -36.23 -13.97
CA LEU A 234 13.90 -35.84 -12.82
C LEU A 234 15.11 -36.75 -12.62
N ILE A 235 15.01 -38.04 -12.93
CA ILE A 235 16.13 -38.99 -12.85
C ILE A 235 17.09 -38.77 -14.02
N ASN A 236 16.56 -38.58 -15.24
CA ASN A 236 17.35 -38.31 -16.45
C ASN A 236 18.18 -37.03 -16.31
N ASP A 237 17.62 -36.02 -15.66
CA ASP A 237 18.26 -34.72 -15.40
C ASP A 237 19.20 -34.74 -14.17
N GLU A 238 19.44 -35.91 -13.57
CA GLU A 238 20.28 -36.10 -12.38
C GLU A 238 19.82 -35.29 -11.14
N VAL A 239 18.55 -34.87 -11.12
CA VAL A 239 17.93 -34.13 -9.99
C VAL A 239 17.50 -35.09 -8.89
N LEU A 240 16.96 -36.25 -9.27
CA LEU A 240 16.50 -37.29 -8.35
C LEU A 240 17.31 -38.58 -8.55
N PRO A 241 17.96 -39.12 -7.50
CA PRO A 241 18.63 -40.41 -7.58
C PRO A 241 17.64 -41.57 -7.82
N GLU A 242 18.04 -42.54 -8.65
CA GLU A 242 17.16 -43.67 -9.02
C GLU A 242 16.76 -44.53 -7.81
N ASP A 243 17.60 -44.64 -6.78
CA ASP A 243 17.29 -45.34 -5.53
C ASP A 243 16.19 -44.65 -4.71
N GLN A 244 16.01 -43.34 -4.89
CA GLN A 244 14.95 -42.55 -4.25
C GLN A 244 13.63 -42.59 -5.02
N LYS A 245 13.59 -43.14 -6.25
CA LYS A 245 12.42 -43.14 -7.15
C LYS A 245 11.11 -43.49 -6.43
N ASN A 246 11.08 -44.62 -5.74
CA ASN A 246 9.87 -45.11 -5.07
C ASN A 246 9.47 -44.25 -3.87
N ALA A 247 10.45 -43.75 -3.10
CA ALA A 247 10.19 -42.91 -1.94
C ALA A 247 9.65 -41.54 -2.38
N PHE A 248 10.24 -40.94 -3.42
CA PHE A 248 9.76 -39.71 -4.03
C PHE A 248 8.37 -39.86 -4.61
N LYS A 249 8.09 -40.96 -5.32
CA LYS A 249 6.76 -41.27 -5.87
C LYS A 249 5.67 -41.28 -4.81
N GLU A 250 5.90 -41.98 -3.69
CA GLU A 250 4.93 -42.01 -2.59
C GLU A 250 4.80 -40.65 -1.90
N PHE A 251 5.90 -39.88 -1.81
CA PHE A 251 5.87 -38.51 -1.31
C PHE A 251 5.00 -37.60 -2.17
N VAL A 252 5.16 -37.62 -3.51
CA VAL A 252 4.34 -36.84 -4.44
C VAL A 252 2.86 -37.22 -4.30
N LYS A 253 2.53 -38.51 -4.24
CA LYS A 253 1.15 -38.96 -4.04
C LYS A 253 0.54 -38.44 -2.74
N GLU A 254 1.29 -38.44 -1.65
CA GLU A 254 0.79 -37.92 -0.37
C GLU A 254 0.57 -36.41 -0.43
N GLN A 255 1.50 -35.65 -1.01
CA GLN A 255 1.34 -34.20 -1.23
C GLN A 255 0.10 -33.89 -2.09
N VAL A 256 -0.10 -34.63 -3.18
CA VAL A 256 -1.29 -34.53 -4.04
C VAL A 256 -2.56 -34.84 -3.24
N ARG A 257 -2.55 -35.89 -2.41
CA ARG A 257 -3.70 -36.27 -1.57
C ARG A 257 -4.04 -35.19 -0.55
N GLU A 258 -3.04 -34.62 0.11
CA GLU A 258 -3.23 -33.51 1.05
C GLU A 258 -3.80 -32.28 0.36
N SER A 259 -3.26 -31.91 -0.81
CA SER A 259 -3.74 -30.77 -1.61
C SER A 259 -5.19 -30.98 -2.06
N LYS A 260 -5.54 -32.16 -2.57
CA LYS A 260 -6.94 -32.51 -2.93
C LYS A 260 -7.88 -32.46 -1.72
N LYS A 261 -7.42 -32.90 -0.55
CA LYS A 261 -8.21 -32.80 0.70
C LYS A 261 -8.47 -31.34 1.07
N LYS A 262 -7.44 -30.48 1.04
CA LYS A 262 -7.56 -29.04 1.32
C LYS A 262 -8.52 -28.36 0.35
N GLN A 263 -8.45 -28.70 -0.94
CA GLN A 263 -9.39 -28.17 -1.93
C GLN A 263 -10.84 -28.58 -1.67
N ARG A 264 -11.09 -29.84 -1.32
CA ARG A 264 -12.44 -30.30 -0.97
C ARG A 264 -12.97 -29.56 0.26
N GLU A 265 -12.15 -29.43 1.30
CA GLU A 265 -12.52 -28.70 2.52
C GLU A 265 -12.79 -27.21 2.22
N ALA A 266 -11.99 -26.58 1.35
CA ALA A 266 -12.21 -25.21 0.90
C ALA A 266 -13.53 -25.06 0.11
N LYS A 267 -13.80 -25.96 -0.84
CA LYS A 267 -15.07 -26.02 -1.61
C LYS A 267 -16.28 -26.18 -0.70
N GLU A 268 -16.20 -27.10 0.27
CA GLU A 268 -17.27 -27.30 1.26
C GLU A 268 -17.47 -26.06 2.14
N ALA A 269 -16.39 -25.44 2.60
CA ALA A 269 -16.45 -24.20 3.38
C ALA A 269 -17.06 -23.04 2.59
N ARG A 270 -16.69 -22.89 1.30
CA ARG A 270 -17.28 -21.89 0.40
C ARG A 270 -18.76 -22.14 0.18
N LYS A 271 -19.15 -23.37 -0.15
CA LYS A 271 -20.55 -23.75 -0.32
C LYS A 271 -21.37 -23.42 0.93
N LYS A 272 -20.87 -23.80 2.11
CA LYS A 272 -21.50 -23.48 3.39
C LYS A 272 -21.61 -21.97 3.60
N ALA A 273 -20.56 -21.21 3.31
CA ALA A 273 -20.58 -19.75 3.42
C ALA A 273 -21.63 -19.11 2.50
N ILE A 274 -21.83 -19.63 1.28
CA ILE A 274 -22.89 -19.16 0.36
C ILE A 274 -24.28 -19.53 0.90
N GLU A 275 -24.46 -20.73 1.44
CA GLU A 275 -25.75 -21.20 1.99
C GLU A 275 -26.17 -20.39 3.22
N GLU A 276 -25.22 -20.07 4.12
CA GLU A 276 -25.46 -19.29 5.33
C GLU A 276 -25.57 -17.78 5.08
N MET A 277 -25.17 -17.31 3.89
CA MET A 277 -25.18 -15.88 3.54
C MET A 277 -26.58 -15.37 3.20
N ASP A 278 -26.93 -14.21 3.76
CA ASP A 278 -28.18 -13.54 3.47
C ASP A 278 -28.19 -12.92 2.06
N GLU A 279 -29.39 -12.73 1.51
CA GLU A 279 -29.59 -12.26 0.14
C GLU A 279 -29.07 -10.83 -0.10
N ALA A 280 -29.14 -9.97 0.92
CA ALA A 280 -28.64 -8.60 0.81
C ALA A 280 -27.11 -8.59 0.69
N THR A 281 -26.42 -9.44 1.45
CA THR A 281 -24.97 -9.62 1.34
C THR A 281 -24.58 -10.22 -0.02
N LYS A 282 -25.31 -11.21 -0.52
CA LYS A 282 -25.07 -11.78 -1.87
C LYS A 282 -25.19 -10.71 -2.95
N THR A 283 -26.32 -10.01 -2.96
CA THR A 283 -26.59 -8.90 -3.90
C THR A 283 -25.51 -7.82 -3.80
N ALA A 284 -25.05 -7.49 -2.58
CA ALA A 284 -24.00 -6.52 -2.38
C ALA A 284 -22.64 -6.97 -2.93
N LEU A 285 -22.29 -8.25 -2.79
CA LEU A 285 -21.07 -8.83 -3.34
C LEU A 285 -21.08 -8.88 -4.87
N GLU A 286 -22.21 -9.18 -5.49
CA GLU A 286 -22.39 -9.18 -6.95
C GLU A 286 -22.32 -7.77 -7.54
N ASN A 287 -22.91 -6.79 -6.85
CA ASN A 287 -22.93 -5.40 -7.28
C ASN A 287 -21.66 -4.62 -6.89
N MET A 288 -20.72 -5.26 -6.19
CA MET A 288 -19.48 -4.62 -5.78
C MET A 288 -18.69 -4.19 -7.01
N ARG A 289 -18.29 -2.92 -7.06
CA ARG A 289 -17.51 -2.35 -8.17
C ARG A 289 -16.15 -1.88 -7.69
N PHE A 290 -15.16 -2.07 -8.57
CA PHE A 290 -13.77 -1.72 -8.34
C PHE A 290 -13.35 -0.70 -9.38
N TYR A 291 -12.78 0.41 -8.93
CA TYR A 291 -12.27 1.47 -9.77
C TYR A 291 -10.79 1.61 -9.47
N LYS A 292 -9.97 1.77 -10.50
CA LYS A 292 -8.52 1.91 -10.37
C LYS A 292 -8.11 3.24 -10.97
N PHE A 293 -7.65 4.14 -10.11
CA PHE A 293 -7.25 5.49 -10.48
C PHE A 293 -5.74 5.55 -10.61
N TYR A 294 -5.29 5.88 -11.81
CA TYR A 294 -3.95 6.36 -12.08
C TYR A 294 -3.93 7.88 -12.01
N PRO A 295 -2.75 8.48 -11.80
CA PRO A 295 -2.63 9.92 -11.86
C PRO A 295 -2.93 10.44 -13.28
N VAL A 296 -3.46 11.65 -13.34
CA VAL A 296 -3.70 12.41 -14.56
C VAL A 296 -2.35 12.84 -15.15
N GLN A 297 -2.25 12.79 -16.48
CA GLN A 297 -1.05 13.25 -17.17
C GLN A 297 -0.85 14.75 -16.96
N THR A 298 0.34 15.12 -16.48
CA THR A 298 0.80 16.51 -16.41
C THR A 298 2.12 16.68 -17.17
N PRO A 299 2.53 17.93 -17.50
CA PRO A 299 3.86 18.18 -18.08
C PRO A 299 5.03 17.75 -17.19
N ASP A 300 4.81 17.68 -15.88
CA ASP A 300 5.83 17.38 -14.86
C ASP A 300 5.82 15.90 -14.39
N THR A 301 5.09 15.03 -15.11
CA THR A 301 4.99 13.59 -14.81
C THR A 301 5.30 12.75 -16.05
N PRO A 302 5.87 11.54 -15.90
CA PRO A 302 6.09 10.63 -17.02
C PRO A 302 4.80 10.25 -17.73
N ASP A 303 4.88 9.92 -19.02
CA ASP A 303 3.75 9.36 -19.76
C ASP A 303 3.51 7.92 -19.31
N ILE A 304 2.33 7.70 -18.72
CA ILE A 304 1.90 6.40 -18.20
C ILE A 304 0.73 5.81 -18.98
N SER A 305 0.32 6.42 -20.09
CA SER A 305 -0.84 5.99 -20.88
C SER A 305 -0.79 4.52 -21.32
N ASN A 306 0.41 4.05 -21.66
CA ASN A 306 0.63 2.68 -22.16
C ASN A 306 0.79 1.62 -21.07
N VAL A 307 0.90 2.02 -19.80
CA VAL A 307 1.12 1.08 -18.67
C VAL A 307 -0.10 0.94 -17.77
N LYS A 308 -1.20 1.65 -18.06
CA LYS A 308 -2.46 1.50 -17.32
C LYS A 308 -3.08 0.13 -17.56
N VAL A 309 -3.08 -0.71 -16.52
CA VAL A 309 -3.72 -2.03 -16.54
C VAL A 309 -4.88 -2.12 -15.54
N PRO A 310 -5.94 -2.91 -15.83
CA PRO A 310 -7.07 -3.08 -14.92
C PRO A 310 -6.77 -4.04 -13.77
N PHE A 311 -5.76 -4.90 -13.88
CA PHE A 311 -5.42 -5.87 -12.82
C PHE A 311 -5.03 -5.16 -11.52
N ILE A 312 -5.63 -5.54 -10.39
CA ILE A 312 -5.39 -4.97 -9.06
C ILE A 312 -4.44 -5.87 -8.28
N ASN A 313 -4.87 -7.09 -7.99
CA ASN A 313 -4.08 -8.17 -7.39
C ASN A 313 -4.86 -9.49 -7.51
N ARG A 314 -4.26 -10.60 -7.07
CA ARG A 314 -4.89 -11.94 -7.11
C ARG A 314 -6.26 -12.04 -6.41
N TYR A 315 -6.53 -11.22 -5.40
CA TYR A 315 -7.77 -11.28 -4.60
C TYR A 315 -8.89 -10.42 -5.16
N TYR A 316 -8.56 -9.23 -5.65
CA TYR A 316 -9.51 -8.30 -6.25
C TYR A 316 -9.71 -8.57 -7.75
N GLY A 317 -8.77 -9.26 -8.39
CA GLY A 317 -8.77 -9.51 -9.83
C GLY A 317 -8.59 -8.22 -10.62
N LYS A 318 -9.53 -7.90 -11.50
CA LYS A 318 -9.50 -6.70 -12.35
C LYS A 318 -10.49 -5.64 -11.88
N ALA A 319 -10.08 -4.38 -12.00
CA ALA A 319 -10.95 -3.22 -11.88
C ALA A 319 -12.03 -3.27 -12.97
N HIS A 320 -13.24 -2.82 -12.60
CA HIS A 320 -14.34 -2.64 -13.52
C HIS A 320 -14.14 -1.39 -14.39
N MET A 321 -13.44 -0.39 -13.86
CA MET A 321 -13.07 0.82 -14.59
C MET A 321 -11.67 1.28 -14.20
N VAL A 322 -10.91 1.73 -15.21
CA VAL A 322 -9.59 2.32 -15.05
C VAL A 322 -9.67 3.79 -15.44
N LEU A 323 -9.18 4.67 -14.57
CA LEU A 323 -9.29 6.12 -14.67
C LEU A 323 -7.90 6.78 -14.63
#